data_AF-A0A669QUL2-F1
#
_entry.id   AF-A0A669QUL2-F1
#
_cell.length_a   1.000
_cell.length_b   1.000
_cell.length_c   1.000
_cell.angle_alpha   90.00
_cell.angle_beta   90.00
_cell.angle_gamma   90.00
#
_symmetry.space_group_name_H-M   'P 1'
#
loop_
_entity.id
_entity.type
_entity.pdbx_description
1 polymer ?
#
loop_
_entity_poly.entity_id
_entity_poly.type
_entity_poly.pdbx_seq_one_letter_code
_entity_poly.pdbx_strand_id
1 'polypeptide(L)'
;MVILLLLSWLSASVATFRHTGGASVPLKGWRRRMIQATLSCLTRTLFFVMGFRVKVKGKVASLQEAPIFVAAPHSSFFDAIVSALTGMPSIVSRAENLSTPVFGTILSSLQPVAVSRQDPDSRKNTVSEITNRALSRGQWPQILIFPEGTCTNRSCLITFKQGERFCNTSQHIVEMTFQNDPILFANRVRQTMATALKVPVTDHTFEDCRLMISAGQLTLPMEAGLVEFTKISKKLNLKWDHVREQLDTFAAIASASKGGRIGIEEFAEYLKLPISDVLRELFLLFDRNGDGTIDFREYVIGLSILCNPANTEETIHMAFKLFDQDDDGTITEKEFACIIQSALGLPDLDVSNLFKEIDADETGKLSYDEFKNFALEHPEYAKLFTTYLELQRHQVGMAEDDDNIQSSEAKRTPIRKSAVLVSETRPTARNKVCPADYEEDNSSTSDKKDD
;
A
#
# COMPACT_ATOMS: atom_id res chain seq x y z
N MET A 1 34.37 -3.40 24.88
CA MET A 1 33.74 -2.54 23.85
C MET A 1 34.49 -1.24 23.63
N VAL A 2 34.64 -0.38 24.64
CA VAL A 2 35.30 0.94 24.51
C VAL A 2 36.72 0.85 23.93
N ILE A 3 37.54 -0.09 24.40
CA ILE A 3 38.91 -0.30 23.89
C ILE A 3 38.91 -0.65 22.39
N LEU A 4 37.99 -1.52 21.93
CA LEU A 4 37.88 -1.89 20.52
C LEU A 4 37.45 -0.71 19.64
N LEU A 5 36.56 0.16 20.14
CA LEU A 5 36.17 1.39 19.46
C LEU A 5 37.33 2.39 19.36
N LEU A 6 38.11 2.56 20.44
CA LEU A 6 39.29 3.44 20.43
C LEU A 6 40.38 2.93 19.50
N LEU A 7 40.62 1.61 19.45
CA LEU A 7 41.54 0.99 18.49
C LEU A 7 41.05 1.17 17.04
N SER A 8 39.75 1.03 16.82
CA SER A 8 39.13 1.27 15.50
C SER A 8 39.33 2.72 15.07
N TRP A 9 39.06 3.66 15.97
CA TRP A 9 39.28 5.10 15.77
C TRP A 9 40.74 5.45 15.51
N LEU A 10 41.69 4.87 16.27
CA LEU A 10 43.12 5.09 16.06
C LEU A 10 43.54 4.60 14.67
N SER A 11 43.10 3.41 14.27
CA SER A 11 43.41 2.86 12.95
C SER A 11 42.80 3.70 11.81
N ALA A 12 41.57 4.17 11.97
CA ALA A 12 40.91 5.07 11.03
C ALA A 12 41.62 6.44 10.95
N SER A 13 42.09 6.97 12.08
CA SER A 13 42.83 8.22 12.15
C SER A 13 44.18 8.12 11.44
N VAL A 14 44.92 7.02 11.66
CA VAL A 14 46.20 6.76 10.97
C VAL A 14 45.99 6.64 9.46
N ALA A 15 44.94 5.95 9.02
CA ALA A 15 44.70 5.74 7.61
C ALA A 15 44.19 6.99 6.87
N THR A 16 43.50 7.89 7.58
CA THR A 16 43.01 9.17 7.02
C THR A 16 44.00 10.33 7.21
N PHE A 17 45.05 10.16 8.02
CA PHE A 17 46.05 11.20 8.29
C PHE A 17 46.70 11.73 7.00
N ARG A 18 46.64 13.06 6.82
CA ARG A 18 47.17 13.79 5.65
C ARG A 18 46.69 13.24 4.30
N HIS A 19 45.49 12.65 4.22
CA HIS A 19 44.87 12.33 2.93
C HIS A 19 44.39 13.62 2.25
N THR A 20 45.15 14.09 1.27
CA THR A 20 44.94 15.40 0.63
C THR A 20 43.73 15.47 -0.30
N GLY A 21 43.10 14.34 -0.63
CA GLY A 21 41.97 14.26 -1.55
C GLY A 21 40.59 14.16 -0.89
N GLY A 22 40.48 14.21 0.44
CA GLY A 22 39.19 14.11 1.13
C GLY A 22 38.38 12.84 0.80
N ALA A 23 37.06 12.93 0.92
CA ALA A 23 36.13 11.84 0.60
C ALA A 23 35.97 11.56 -0.91
N SER A 24 36.48 12.44 -1.78
CA SER A 24 36.33 12.37 -3.24
C SER A 24 37.48 11.63 -3.95
N VAL A 25 38.53 11.23 -3.23
CA VAL A 25 39.65 10.45 -3.78
C VAL A 25 39.77 9.10 -3.08
N PRO A 26 39.80 7.97 -3.81
CA PRO A 26 39.84 6.65 -3.21
C PRO A 26 41.15 6.42 -2.44
N LEU A 27 41.04 5.77 -1.27
CA LEU A 27 42.20 5.30 -0.52
C LEU A 27 42.89 4.17 -1.30
N LYS A 28 44.20 4.28 -1.48
CA LYS A 28 45.01 3.33 -2.25
C LYS A 28 46.09 2.67 -1.39
N GLY A 29 46.59 1.53 -1.87
CA GLY A 29 47.77 0.87 -1.33
C GLY A 29 47.60 0.37 0.11
N TRP A 30 48.52 0.76 0.99
CA TRP A 30 48.57 0.29 2.37
C TRP A 30 47.42 0.82 3.23
N ARG A 31 46.91 2.02 2.96
CA ARG A 31 45.82 2.64 3.73
C ARG A 31 44.53 1.84 3.64
N ARG A 32 44.14 1.46 2.41
CA ARG A 32 42.96 0.64 2.14
C ARG A 32 43.10 -0.76 2.75
N ARG A 33 44.25 -1.41 2.55
CA ARG A 33 44.53 -2.74 3.12
C ARG A 33 44.53 -2.74 4.65
N MET A 34 45.10 -1.70 5.25
CA MET A 34 45.09 -1.53 6.70
C MET A 34 43.64 -1.42 7.20
N ILE A 35 42.84 -0.46 6.70
CA ILE A 35 41.45 -0.28 7.14
C ILE A 35 40.65 -1.58 6.97
N GLN A 36 40.72 -2.21 5.80
CA GLN A 36 39.97 -3.43 5.54
C GLN A 36 40.36 -4.56 6.50
N ALA A 37 41.65 -4.73 6.81
CA ALA A 37 42.11 -5.77 7.72
C ALA A 37 41.79 -5.42 9.19
N THR A 38 42.13 -4.21 9.64
CA THR A 38 42.02 -3.79 11.04
C THR A 38 40.57 -3.60 11.46
N LEU A 39 39.75 -2.85 10.70
CA LEU A 39 38.34 -2.65 11.05
C LEU A 39 37.57 -3.96 10.92
N SER A 40 37.82 -4.79 9.90
CA SER A 40 37.14 -6.11 9.83
C SER A 40 37.49 -6.99 11.03
N CYS A 41 38.76 -7.05 11.43
CA CYS A 41 39.18 -7.82 12.59
C CYS A 41 38.57 -7.29 13.89
N LEU A 42 38.65 -5.97 14.13
CA LEU A 42 38.15 -5.33 15.34
C LEU A 42 36.63 -5.44 15.45
N THR A 43 35.89 -5.23 14.35
CA THR A 43 34.43 -5.34 14.33
C THR A 43 33.98 -6.80 14.49
N ARG A 44 34.67 -7.78 13.88
CA ARG A 44 34.38 -9.21 14.11
C ARG A 44 34.64 -9.60 15.56
N THR A 45 35.72 -9.10 16.16
CA THR A 45 36.05 -9.32 17.56
C THR A 45 35.00 -8.68 18.48
N LEU A 46 34.56 -7.46 18.16
CA LEU A 46 33.50 -6.76 18.88
C LEU A 46 32.22 -7.62 18.94
N PHE A 47 31.73 -8.08 17.80
CA PHE A 47 30.54 -8.91 17.73
C PHE A 47 30.73 -10.29 18.37
N PHE A 48 31.92 -10.88 18.27
CA PHE A 48 32.22 -12.12 18.99
C PHE A 48 32.15 -11.95 20.51
N VAL A 49 32.71 -10.86 21.05
CA VAL A 49 32.62 -10.52 22.49
C VAL A 49 31.17 -10.21 22.90
N MET A 50 30.34 -9.70 21.99
CA MET A 50 28.89 -9.55 22.19
C MET A 50 28.12 -10.88 22.11
N GLY A 51 28.79 -12.01 21.85
CA GLY A 51 28.18 -13.35 21.80
C GLY A 51 27.71 -13.79 20.41
N PHE A 52 27.96 -13.03 19.35
CA PHE A 52 27.57 -13.40 18.00
C PHE A 52 28.52 -14.41 17.38
N ARG A 53 27.97 -15.53 16.91
CA ARG A 53 28.68 -16.54 16.10
C ARG A 53 28.12 -16.54 14.69
N VAL A 54 28.84 -15.91 13.77
CA VAL A 54 28.33 -15.73 12.41
C VAL A 54 28.87 -16.81 11.49
N LYS A 55 27.96 -17.56 10.85
CA LYS A 55 28.29 -18.58 9.85
C LYS A 55 27.99 -18.03 8.47
N VAL A 56 29.02 -17.88 7.64
CA VAL A 56 28.87 -17.51 6.23
C VAL A 56 28.58 -18.78 5.42
N LYS A 57 27.54 -18.75 4.59
CA LYS A 57 27.25 -19.79 3.61
C LYS A 57 27.56 -19.25 2.21
N GLY A 58 28.28 -20.02 1.40
CA GLY A 58 28.73 -19.59 0.08
C GLY A 58 30.05 -18.82 0.10
N LYS A 59 30.38 -18.20 -1.02
CA LYS A 59 31.60 -17.41 -1.23
C LYS A 59 31.24 -15.93 -1.37
N VAL A 60 31.94 -15.06 -0.64
CA VAL A 60 31.78 -13.60 -0.80
C VAL A 60 32.32 -13.20 -2.18
N ALA A 61 31.49 -12.52 -2.96
CA ALA A 61 31.85 -12.07 -4.29
C ALA A 61 32.98 -11.04 -4.24
N SER A 62 33.94 -11.14 -5.16
CA SER A 62 35.01 -10.17 -5.28
C SER A 62 34.51 -8.83 -5.82
N LEU A 63 35.31 -7.77 -5.66
CA LEU A 63 35.02 -6.45 -6.23
C LEU A 63 34.82 -6.47 -7.77
N GLN A 64 35.41 -7.44 -8.46
CA GLN A 64 35.28 -7.61 -9.91
C GLN A 64 33.98 -8.32 -10.27
N GLU A 65 33.53 -9.25 -9.42
CA GLU A 65 32.28 -10.01 -9.60
C GLU A 65 31.06 -9.24 -9.10
N ALA A 66 31.21 -8.35 -8.12
CA ALA A 66 30.11 -7.58 -7.54
C ALA A 66 30.62 -6.25 -6.98
N PRO A 67 30.58 -5.14 -7.74
CA PRO A 67 30.97 -3.82 -7.23
C PRO A 67 29.98 -3.29 -6.17
N ILE A 68 28.75 -3.81 -6.15
CA ILE A 68 27.69 -3.42 -5.22
C ILE A 68 27.17 -4.66 -4.49
N PHE A 69 27.13 -4.58 -3.16
CA PHE A 69 26.43 -5.50 -2.28
C PHE A 69 25.09 -4.92 -1.88
N VAL A 70 24.03 -5.70 -2.04
CA VAL A 70 22.69 -5.37 -1.54
C VAL A 70 22.43 -6.23 -0.31
N ALA A 71 22.18 -5.61 0.83
CA ALA A 71 21.85 -6.30 2.07
C ALA A 71 20.37 -6.08 2.44
N ALA A 72 19.72 -7.15 2.91
CA ALA A 72 18.37 -7.10 3.48
C ALA A 72 18.35 -6.21 4.74
N PRO A 73 17.18 -5.72 5.18
CA PRO A 73 16.96 -4.36 5.69
C PRO A 73 17.93 -3.87 6.78
N HIS A 74 18.14 -2.55 6.80
CA HIS A 74 18.95 -1.85 7.80
C HIS A 74 18.19 -1.78 9.12
N SER A 75 18.03 -2.90 9.77
CA SER A 75 17.11 -3.04 10.88
C SER A 75 17.76 -2.88 12.26
N SER A 76 19.10 -2.77 12.38
CA SER A 76 19.78 -2.55 13.68
C SER A 76 21.27 -2.23 13.56
N PHE A 77 21.91 -1.81 14.65
CA PHE A 77 23.38 -1.70 14.72
C PHE A 77 24.13 -3.03 14.41
N PHE A 78 23.44 -4.18 14.46
CA PHE A 78 23.98 -5.48 14.08
C PHE A 78 24.26 -5.62 12.58
N ASP A 79 23.73 -4.73 11.73
CA ASP A 79 23.96 -4.78 10.28
C ASP A 79 25.43 -4.49 9.92
N ALA A 80 26.18 -3.88 10.84
CA ALA A 80 27.62 -3.73 10.75
C ALA A 80 28.36 -5.09 10.71
N ILE A 81 27.72 -6.20 11.11
CA ILE A 81 28.23 -7.56 10.92
C ILE A 81 28.42 -7.84 9.41
N VAL A 82 27.46 -7.45 8.58
CA VAL A 82 27.53 -7.67 7.12
C VAL A 82 28.75 -6.94 6.56
N SER A 83 28.95 -5.68 6.96
CA SER A 83 30.12 -4.89 6.57
C SER A 83 31.44 -5.57 6.97
N ALA A 84 31.50 -6.16 8.17
CA ALA A 84 32.69 -6.85 8.64
C ALA A 84 32.97 -8.18 7.92
N LEU A 85 31.94 -8.84 7.39
CA LEU A 85 32.08 -10.08 6.62
C LEU A 85 32.41 -9.82 5.16
N THR A 86 31.99 -8.68 4.62
CA THR A 86 32.23 -8.27 3.23
C THR A 86 33.49 -7.40 3.06
N GLY A 87 34.30 -7.25 4.11
CA GLY A 87 35.60 -6.58 4.02
C GLY A 87 35.52 -5.06 4.08
N MET A 88 34.59 -4.53 4.86
CA MET A 88 34.37 -3.09 5.11
C MET A 88 34.14 -2.30 3.81
N PRO A 89 33.03 -2.61 3.08
CA PRO A 89 32.61 -1.83 1.92
C PRO A 89 32.28 -0.38 2.31
N SER A 90 32.27 0.49 1.30
CA SER A 90 31.70 1.83 1.40
C SER A 90 30.19 1.72 1.62
N ILE A 91 29.62 2.55 2.49
CA ILE A 91 28.19 2.54 2.81
C ILE A 91 27.55 3.86 2.38
N VAL A 92 26.25 3.83 2.12
CA VAL A 92 25.45 5.05 1.97
C VAL A 92 25.08 5.55 3.37
N SER A 93 25.43 6.79 3.70
CA SER A 93 25.20 7.36 5.03
C SER A 93 24.74 8.81 4.94
N ARG A 94 23.94 9.24 5.92
CA ARG A 94 23.65 10.66 6.13
C ARG A 94 24.94 11.46 6.35
N ALA A 95 25.02 12.65 5.78
CA ALA A 95 26.19 13.52 5.87
C ALA A 95 26.50 13.91 7.33
N GLU A 96 25.47 14.09 8.16
CA GLU A 96 25.60 14.44 9.58
C GLU A 96 26.30 13.34 10.40
N ASN A 97 26.25 12.08 9.97
CA ASN A 97 26.95 11.00 10.68
C ASN A 97 28.47 11.16 10.62
N LEU A 98 28.99 11.90 9.63
CA LEU A 98 30.43 12.15 9.46
C LEU A 98 30.98 13.12 10.51
N SER A 99 30.13 13.99 11.07
CA SER A 99 30.52 14.94 12.12
C SER A 99 30.42 14.35 13.54
N THR A 100 29.92 13.11 13.69
CA THR A 100 29.81 12.46 15.00
C THR A 100 31.22 12.21 15.58
N PRO A 101 31.51 12.63 16.83
CA PRO A 101 32.81 12.38 17.45
C PRO A 101 33.16 10.89 17.49
N VAL A 102 34.42 10.54 17.23
CA VAL A 102 34.95 9.16 17.17
C VAL A 102 34.37 8.32 16.03
N PHE A 103 33.05 8.13 15.99
CA PHE A 103 32.36 7.33 14.97
C PHE A 103 32.49 7.93 13.57
N GLY A 104 32.40 9.26 13.45
CA GLY A 104 32.53 9.96 12.18
C GLY A 104 33.89 9.77 11.50
N THR A 105 34.97 9.65 12.27
CA THR A 105 36.31 9.34 11.74
C THR A 105 36.40 7.91 11.22
N ILE A 106 35.83 6.95 11.96
CA ILE A 106 35.75 5.54 11.53
C ILE A 106 34.94 5.46 10.24
N LEU A 107 33.77 6.08 10.23
CA LEU A 107 32.87 6.13 9.08
C LEU A 107 33.56 6.78 7.87
N SER A 108 34.23 7.92 8.04
CA SER A 108 34.97 8.61 6.98
C SER A 108 36.06 7.75 6.36
N SER A 109 36.70 6.87 7.16
CA SER A 109 37.72 5.94 6.65
C SER A 109 37.16 4.90 5.69
N LEU A 110 35.86 4.58 5.78
CA LEU A 110 35.16 3.69 4.85
C LEU A 110 34.75 4.39 3.53
N GLN A 111 35.03 5.69 3.41
CA GLN A 111 34.68 6.51 2.26
C GLN A 111 33.20 6.38 1.86
N PRO A 112 32.25 6.74 2.73
CA PRO A 112 30.83 6.54 2.47
C PRO A 112 30.35 7.44 1.34
N VAL A 113 29.24 7.07 0.72
CA VAL A 113 28.47 7.96 -0.15
C VAL A 113 27.56 8.77 0.77
N ALA A 114 27.87 10.07 0.91
CA ALA A 114 27.15 10.97 1.81
C ALA A 114 25.84 11.44 1.18
N VAL A 115 24.74 11.38 1.94
CA VAL A 115 23.42 11.84 1.53
C VAL A 115 22.98 12.98 2.46
N SER A 116 22.54 14.08 1.88
CA SER A 116 22.03 15.26 2.58
C SER A 116 20.53 15.38 2.33
N ARG A 117 19.75 15.70 3.37
CA ARG A 117 18.32 16.00 3.20
C ARG A 117 18.08 17.46 2.85
N GLN A 118 19.07 18.31 3.12
CA GLN A 118 19.01 19.74 2.91
C GLN A 118 19.37 20.13 1.48
N ASP A 119 20.10 19.26 0.76
CA ASP A 119 20.46 19.45 -0.64
C ASP A 119 19.40 18.80 -1.57
N PRO A 120 18.64 19.58 -2.36
CA PRO A 120 17.60 19.07 -3.26
C PRO A 120 18.16 18.14 -4.35
N ASP A 121 19.42 18.32 -4.75
CA ASP A 121 20.09 17.48 -5.75
C ASP A 121 20.83 16.29 -5.13
N SER A 122 20.83 16.14 -3.79
CA SER A 122 21.58 15.10 -3.10
C SER A 122 21.26 13.70 -3.60
N ARG A 123 19.99 13.45 -3.96
CA ARG A 123 19.55 12.17 -4.55
C ARG A 123 20.25 11.89 -5.88
N LYS A 124 20.25 12.86 -6.81
CA LYS A 124 20.92 12.73 -8.12
C LYS A 124 22.43 12.56 -7.95
N ASN A 125 23.02 13.34 -7.06
CA ASN A 125 24.45 13.28 -6.74
C ASN A 125 24.85 11.92 -6.17
N THR A 126 24.04 11.37 -5.27
CA THR A 126 24.24 10.04 -4.67
C THR A 126 24.22 8.95 -5.73
N VAL A 127 23.23 8.96 -6.64
CA VAL A 127 23.11 7.99 -7.72
C VAL A 127 24.31 8.09 -8.67
N SER A 128 24.71 9.30 -9.03
CA SER A 128 25.86 9.56 -9.90
C SER A 128 27.15 9.05 -9.27
N GLU A 129 27.35 9.29 -7.98
CA GLU A 129 28.52 8.83 -7.23
C GLU A 129 28.58 7.31 -7.11
N ILE A 130 27.47 6.65 -6.78
CA ILE A 130 27.38 5.18 -6.73
C ILE A 130 27.75 4.59 -8.10
N THR A 131 27.20 5.17 -9.17
CA THR A 131 27.46 4.73 -10.55
C THR A 131 28.95 4.89 -10.90
N ASN A 132 29.51 6.08 -10.68
CA ASN A 132 30.93 6.36 -10.93
C ASN A 132 31.85 5.39 -10.18
N ARG A 133 31.55 5.11 -8.91
CA ARG A 133 32.34 4.19 -8.08
C ARG A 133 32.23 2.74 -8.52
N ALA A 134 31.02 2.27 -8.83
CA ALA A 134 30.80 0.91 -9.30
C ALA A 134 31.53 0.63 -10.62
N LEU A 135 31.61 1.63 -11.51
CA LEU A 135 32.25 1.52 -12.82
C LEU A 135 33.75 1.78 -12.82
N SER A 136 34.31 2.17 -11.69
CA SER A 136 35.71 2.55 -11.55
C SER A 136 36.72 1.39 -11.70
N ARG A 137 36.28 0.20 -12.12
CA ARG A 137 37.09 -1.01 -12.30
C ARG A 137 37.96 -1.34 -11.07
N GLY A 138 37.39 -1.13 -9.89
CA GLY A 138 37.97 -1.47 -8.60
C GLY A 138 38.85 -0.40 -7.94
N GLN A 139 38.89 0.83 -8.49
CA GLN A 139 39.56 1.95 -7.82
C GLN A 139 38.90 2.28 -6.47
N TRP A 140 37.57 2.15 -6.39
CA TRP A 140 36.80 2.31 -5.16
C TRP A 140 36.55 0.97 -4.43
N PRO A 141 36.30 0.98 -3.11
CA PRO A 141 35.74 -0.17 -2.40
C PRO A 141 34.36 -0.57 -2.93
N GLN A 142 33.96 -1.82 -2.68
CA GLN A 142 32.59 -2.29 -2.94
C GLN A 142 31.61 -1.40 -2.18
N ILE A 143 30.40 -1.22 -2.70
CA ILE A 143 29.38 -0.38 -2.09
C ILE A 143 28.33 -1.28 -1.46
N LEU A 144 28.02 -1.10 -0.18
CA LEU A 144 26.97 -1.79 0.54
C LEU A 144 25.73 -0.89 0.61
N ILE A 145 24.62 -1.38 0.06
CA ILE A 145 23.33 -0.69 -0.01
C ILE A 145 22.29 -1.51 0.75
N PHE A 146 21.52 -0.81 1.61
CA PHE A 146 20.34 -1.34 2.27
C PHE A 146 19.10 -0.69 1.63
N PRO A 147 18.41 -1.38 0.73
CA PRO A 147 17.37 -0.77 -0.09
C PRO A 147 16.09 -0.41 0.68
N GLU A 148 15.81 -1.09 1.79
CA GLU A 148 14.61 -0.87 2.62
C GLU A 148 14.81 0.20 3.72
N GLY A 149 16.05 0.53 4.08
CA GLY A 149 16.31 1.37 5.26
C GLY A 149 15.78 0.75 6.57
N THR A 150 15.26 1.58 7.47
CA THR A 150 14.87 1.21 8.86
C THR A 150 13.36 0.95 9.03
N CYS A 151 12.61 0.67 7.96
CA CYS A 151 11.14 0.75 7.97
C CYS A 151 10.39 -0.59 8.10
N THR A 152 11.02 -1.73 8.39
CA THR A 152 10.32 -3.03 8.38
C THR A 152 10.61 -3.91 9.61
N ASN A 153 9.62 -4.71 10.02
CA ASN A 153 9.69 -5.68 11.13
C ASN A 153 10.25 -7.06 10.72
N ARG A 154 10.80 -7.18 9.50
CA ARG A 154 11.52 -8.35 8.96
C ARG A 154 10.70 -9.63 8.75
N SER A 155 9.37 -9.56 8.82
CA SER A 155 8.48 -10.70 8.51
C SER A 155 8.26 -10.91 7.01
N CYS A 156 8.45 -9.87 6.20
CA CYS A 156 8.36 -9.85 4.74
C CYS A 156 9.35 -8.84 4.14
N LEU A 157 9.69 -8.99 2.85
CA LEU A 157 10.46 -7.99 2.09
C LEU A 157 9.51 -7.04 1.36
N ILE A 158 9.72 -5.72 1.54
CA ILE A 158 8.88 -4.69 0.94
C ILE A 158 9.36 -4.29 -0.46
N THR A 159 8.53 -3.56 -1.21
CA THR A 159 8.91 -3.04 -2.52
C THR A 159 10.10 -2.07 -2.39
N PHE A 160 11.10 -2.26 -3.24
CA PHE A 160 12.19 -1.29 -3.41
C PHE A 160 11.58 0.05 -3.83
N LYS A 161 11.82 1.11 -3.04
CA LYS A 161 11.50 2.46 -3.50
C LYS A 161 12.43 2.82 -4.66
N GLN A 162 11.84 3.27 -5.76
CA GLN A 162 12.57 3.87 -6.85
C GLN A 162 13.26 5.14 -6.35
N GLY A 163 14.58 5.09 -6.15
CA GLY A 163 15.41 6.27 -6.36
C GLY A 163 15.39 6.51 -7.87
N GLU A 164 14.92 7.68 -8.31
CA GLU A 164 14.78 7.97 -9.73
C GLU A 164 16.08 7.71 -10.50
N ARG A 165 15.95 6.86 -11.55
CA ARG A 165 16.91 6.54 -12.62
C ARG A 165 18.25 5.91 -12.19
N PHE A 166 18.24 4.61 -11.89
CA PHE A 166 19.39 3.74 -12.15
C PHE A 166 19.45 3.43 -13.66
N CYS A 167 20.03 4.31 -14.47
CA CYS A 167 20.26 4.01 -15.89
C CYS A 167 21.69 4.32 -16.34
N ASN A 168 22.22 3.33 -17.06
CA ASN A 168 23.38 3.30 -17.94
C ASN A 168 24.69 2.85 -17.30
N THR A 169 24.93 1.53 -17.32
CA THR A 169 26.24 1.01 -17.77
C THR A 169 26.26 -0.49 -18.00
N SER A 170 26.85 -0.87 -19.14
CA SER A 170 27.07 -2.23 -19.58
C SER A 170 28.38 -2.81 -19.04
N GLN A 171 28.33 -4.09 -18.71
CA GLN A 171 29.28 -5.18 -19.01
C GLN A 171 29.70 -6.05 -17.80
N HIS A 172 29.22 -7.30 -17.89
CA HIS A 172 29.73 -8.57 -17.36
C HIS A 172 29.61 -8.87 -15.86
N ILE A 173 28.40 -9.27 -15.42
CA ILE A 173 28.20 -10.18 -14.27
C ILE A 173 26.99 -11.11 -14.56
N VAL A 174 27.22 -12.42 -14.43
CA VAL A 174 26.29 -13.56 -14.29
C VAL A 174 24.82 -13.29 -14.66
N GLU A 175 24.40 -13.72 -15.87
CA GLU A 175 23.05 -14.11 -16.33
C GLU A 175 21.77 -13.60 -15.61
N MET A 176 21.79 -12.39 -15.05
CA MET A 176 20.62 -11.54 -14.91
C MET A 176 20.83 -10.43 -15.90
N THR A 177 20.31 -10.63 -17.11
CA THR A 177 20.20 -9.57 -18.11
C THR A 177 19.64 -8.33 -17.43
N PHE A 178 20.45 -7.26 -17.41
CA PHE A 178 19.99 -5.88 -17.31
C PHE A 178 19.01 -5.68 -18.46
N GLN A 179 17.76 -6.08 -18.28
CA GLN A 179 16.69 -5.56 -19.12
C GLN A 179 16.55 -4.09 -18.75
N ASN A 180 16.25 -3.25 -19.74
CA ASN A 180 16.17 -1.79 -19.66
C ASN A 180 15.11 -1.25 -18.67
N ASP A 181 14.65 -2.08 -17.75
CA ASP A 181 13.60 -1.81 -16.79
C ASP A 181 14.15 -1.93 -15.35
N PRO A 182 14.45 -0.79 -14.70
CA PRO A 182 14.89 -0.76 -13.30
C PRO A 182 13.83 -1.36 -12.35
N ILE A 183 12.55 -1.37 -12.73
CA ILE A 183 11.45 -1.98 -11.95
C ILE A 183 11.62 -3.49 -11.95
N LEU A 184 11.91 -4.08 -13.11
CA LEU A 184 12.13 -5.52 -13.22
C LEU A 184 13.37 -5.98 -12.46
N PHE A 185 14.45 -5.21 -12.49
CA PHE A 185 15.65 -5.52 -11.70
C PHE A 185 15.35 -5.51 -10.20
N ALA A 186 14.74 -4.44 -9.71
CA ALA A 186 14.38 -4.31 -8.29
C ALA A 186 13.46 -5.47 -7.85
N ASN A 187 12.49 -5.83 -8.69
CA ASN A 187 11.61 -6.97 -8.45
C ASN A 187 12.36 -8.31 -8.40
N ARG A 188 13.29 -8.55 -9.33
CA ARG A 188 14.09 -9.79 -9.35
C ARG A 188 15.04 -9.89 -8.15
N VAL A 189 15.67 -8.79 -7.75
CA VAL A 189 16.51 -8.76 -6.55
C VAL A 189 15.67 -9.07 -5.31
N ARG A 190 14.51 -8.41 -5.16
CA ARG A 190 13.53 -8.68 -4.09
C ARG A 190 13.13 -10.16 -4.04
N GLN A 191 12.76 -10.72 -5.20
CA GLN A 191 12.33 -12.11 -5.32
C GLN A 191 13.46 -13.10 -4.97
N THR A 192 14.68 -12.81 -5.41
CA THR A 192 15.86 -13.65 -5.15
C THR A 192 16.21 -13.65 -3.66
N MET A 193 16.17 -12.47 -3.04
CA MET A 193 16.39 -12.31 -1.60
C MET A 193 15.31 -13.04 -0.79
N ALA A 194 14.04 -12.88 -1.15
CA ALA A 194 12.90 -13.55 -0.51
C ALA A 194 13.03 -15.08 -0.57
N THR A 195 13.39 -15.61 -1.74
CA THR A 195 13.63 -17.04 -1.96
C THR A 195 14.77 -17.55 -1.09
N ALA A 196 15.88 -16.81 -1.01
CA ALA A 196 17.04 -17.18 -0.20
C ALA A 196 16.72 -17.14 1.31
N LEU A 197 15.89 -16.17 1.74
CA LEU A 197 15.48 -15.99 3.13
C LEU A 197 14.27 -16.85 3.54
N LYS A 198 13.56 -17.45 2.58
CA LYS A 198 12.30 -18.19 2.77
C LYS A 198 11.20 -17.33 3.41
N VAL A 199 11.08 -16.09 2.97
CA VAL A 199 10.05 -15.14 3.42
C VAL A 199 9.20 -14.68 2.22
N PRO A 200 7.93 -14.31 2.42
CA PRO A 200 7.10 -13.78 1.34
C PRO A 200 7.53 -12.38 0.91
N VAL A 201 7.16 -12.02 -0.32
CA VAL A 201 7.34 -10.68 -0.90
C VAL A 201 6.01 -9.94 -0.83
N THR A 202 6.01 -8.69 -0.37
CA THR A 202 4.80 -7.84 -0.29
C THR A 202 4.97 -6.58 -1.11
N ASP A 203 3.90 -6.09 -1.72
CA ASP A 203 3.93 -4.90 -2.60
C ASP A 203 3.62 -3.59 -1.85
N HIS A 204 3.79 -3.58 -0.53
CA HIS A 204 3.57 -2.38 0.28
C HIS A 204 4.55 -1.26 -0.13
N THR A 205 4.05 -0.02 -0.13
CA THR A 205 4.78 1.19 -0.53
C THR A 205 4.94 2.19 0.62
N PHE A 206 5.41 3.41 0.33
CA PHE A 206 5.52 4.44 1.36
C PHE A 206 4.16 4.84 1.93
N GLU A 207 3.17 4.84 1.05
CA GLU A 207 1.79 5.15 1.33
C GLU A 207 1.24 4.16 2.36
N ASP A 208 1.52 2.86 2.21
CA ASP A 208 1.20 1.86 3.24
C ASP A 208 1.91 2.13 4.58
N CYS A 209 3.16 2.62 4.56
CA CYS A 209 3.84 3.03 5.80
C CYS A 209 3.17 4.25 6.44
N ARG A 210 2.65 5.18 5.65
CA ARG A 210 1.90 6.35 6.15
C ARG A 210 0.56 5.91 6.71
N LEU A 211 -0.19 5.04 6.04
CA LEU A 211 -1.43 4.45 6.57
C LEU A 211 -1.16 3.71 7.86
N MET A 212 -0.08 2.93 7.93
CA MET A 212 0.32 2.20 9.15
C MET A 212 0.58 3.16 10.33
N ILE A 213 1.29 4.27 10.09
CA ILE A 213 1.54 5.28 11.13
C ILE A 213 0.21 5.95 11.55
N SER A 214 -0.62 6.32 10.59
CA SER A 214 -1.95 6.90 10.87
C SER A 214 -2.86 5.95 11.64
N ALA A 215 -2.90 4.67 11.27
CA ALA A 215 -3.63 3.63 11.99
C ALA A 215 -3.14 3.49 13.44
N GLY A 216 -1.81 3.51 13.65
CA GLY A 216 -1.23 3.50 14.99
C GLY A 216 -1.57 4.74 15.83
N GLN A 217 -1.65 5.92 15.20
CA GLN A 217 -2.12 7.15 15.86
C GLN A 217 -3.59 7.06 16.28
N LEU A 218 -4.39 6.34 15.50
CA LEU A 218 -5.80 6.04 15.78
C LEU A 218 -5.98 4.81 16.68
N THR A 219 -4.92 4.32 17.33
CA THR A 219 -4.91 3.16 18.24
C THR A 219 -5.34 1.83 17.62
N LEU A 220 -5.36 1.74 16.29
CA LEU A 220 -5.56 0.50 15.56
C LEU A 220 -4.25 -0.31 15.51
N PRO A 221 -4.31 -1.65 15.30
CA PRO A 221 -3.13 -2.42 14.96
C PRO A 221 -2.43 -1.83 13.74
N MET A 222 -1.11 -1.73 13.78
CA MET A 222 -0.32 -1.16 12.69
C MET A 222 -0.56 -1.92 11.37
N GLU A 223 -0.82 -3.22 11.47
CA GLU A 223 -1.13 -4.09 10.34
C GLU A 223 -2.40 -3.66 9.58
N ALA A 224 -3.34 -2.94 10.22
CA ALA A 224 -4.56 -2.45 9.57
C ALA A 224 -4.27 -1.44 8.45
N GLY A 225 -3.13 -0.72 8.53
CA GLY A 225 -2.69 0.21 7.49
C GLY A 225 -1.95 -0.46 6.32
N LEU A 226 -1.65 -1.76 6.39
CA LEU A 226 -0.92 -2.50 5.35
C LEU A 226 -1.86 -3.04 4.27
N VAL A 227 -2.51 -2.15 3.54
CA VAL A 227 -3.58 -2.50 2.57
C VAL A 227 -3.08 -2.75 1.13
N GLU A 228 -1.78 -2.62 0.88
CA GLU A 228 -1.21 -2.56 -0.47
C GLU A 228 -1.83 -1.42 -1.29
N PHE A 229 -1.85 -0.21 -0.71
CA PHE A 229 -2.54 0.97 -1.22
C PHE A 229 -2.33 1.18 -2.72
N THR A 230 -1.09 1.02 -3.20
CA THR A 230 -0.77 1.22 -4.63
C THR A 230 -1.54 0.28 -5.56
N LYS A 231 -1.82 -0.96 -5.14
CA LYS A 231 -2.63 -1.89 -5.94
C LYS A 231 -4.09 -1.47 -5.98
N ILE A 232 -4.64 -1.06 -4.84
CA ILE A 232 -6.03 -0.61 -4.71
C ILE A 232 -6.22 0.68 -5.51
N SER A 233 -5.37 1.68 -5.26
CA SER A 233 -5.37 2.97 -5.96
C SER A 233 -5.27 2.82 -7.47
N LYS A 234 -4.39 1.97 -8.00
CA LYS A 234 -4.29 1.74 -9.45
C LYS A 234 -5.51 1.04 -10.05
N LYS A 235 -6.07 0.04 -9.35
CA LYS A 235 -7.20 -0.74 -9.86
C LYS A 235 -8.53 0.00 -9.77
N LEU A 236 -8.69 0.83 -8.75
CA LEU A 236 -9.94 1.52 -8.43
C LEU A 236 -9.86 3.04 -8.67
N ASN A 237 -8.74 3.52 -9.21
CA ASN A 237 -8.45 4.94 -9.47
C ASN A 237 -8.64 5.83 -8.23
N LEU A 238 -8.29 5.33 -7.03
CA LEU A 238 -8.46 6.04 -5.78
C LEU A 238 -7.29 6.97 -5.50
N LYS A 239 -7.61 8.19 -5.05
CA LYS A 239 -6.63 9.15 -4.57
C LYS A 239 -6.29 8.91 -3.09
N TRP A 240 -5.08 9.26 -2.72
CA TRP A 240 -4.56 9.09 -1.36
C TRP A 240 -5.40 9.81 -0.31
N ASP A 241 -5.75 11.08 -0.57
CA ASP A 241 -6.44 11.90 0.42
C ASP A 241 -7.82 11.33 0.77
N HIS A 242 -8.53 10.81 -0.23
CA HIS A 242 -9.82 10.15 -0.01
C HIS A 242 -9.67 8.88 0.84
N VAL A 243 -8.68 8.02 0.55
CA VAL A 243 -8.48 6.81 1.36
C VAL A 243 -8.04 7.13 2.78
N ARG A 244 -7.28 8.21 2.97
CA ARG A 244 -6.90 8.66 4.32
C ARG A 244 -8.13 9.10 5.13
N GLU A 245 -9.02 9.87 4.54
CA GLU A 245 -10.28 10.28 5.18
C GLU A 245 -11.11 9.05 5.60
N GLN A 246 -11.19 8.04 4.72
CA GLN A 246 -11.88 6.79 5.04
C GLN A 246 -11.23 5.99 6.19
N LEU A 247 -9.95 6.21 6.48
CA LEU A 247 -9.27 5.55 7.62
C LEU A 247 -9.77 6.09 8.96
N ASP A 248 -10.05 7.39 9.05
CA ASP A 248 -10.55 8.00 10.28
C ASP A 248 -11.97 7.47 10.58
N THR A 249 -12.84 7.40 9.57
CA THR A 249 -14.18 6.79 9.69
C THR A 249 -14.09 5.31 10.06
N PHE A 250 -13.26 4.54 9.36
CA PHE A 250 -13.03 3.13 9.69
C PHE A 250 -12.57 2.95 11.14
N ALA A 251 -11.63 3.78 11.61
CA ALA A 251 -11.13 3.71 12.96
C ALA A 251 -12.20 4.04 14.00
N ALA A 252 -13.08 5.01 13.72
CA ALA A 252 -14.21 5.33 14.58
C ALA A 252 -15.13 4.11 14.76
N ILE A 253 -15.48 3.42 13.67
CA ILE A 253 -16.33 2.21 13.71
C ILE A 253 -15.61 1.08 14.45
N ALA A 254 -14.36 0.82 14.08
CA ALA A 254 -13.55 -0.27 14.64
C ALA A 254 -13.10 -0.01 16.10
N SER A 255 -13.25 1.22 16.61
CA SER A 255 -12.84 1.57 17.98
C SER A 255 -13.65 0.84 19.05
N ALA A 256 -14.88 0.43 18.74
CA ALA A 256 -15.75 -0.36 19.61
C ALA A 256 -15.30 -1.83 19.71
N SER A 257 -14.50 -2.32 18.75
CA SER A 257 -14.11 -3.73 18.67
C SER A 257 -12.73 -4.01 19.28
N LYS A 258 -12.57 -5.22 19.84
CA LYS A 258 -11.25 -5.71 20.25
C LYS A 258 -10.49 -6.23 19.03
N GLY A 259 -9.72 -5.37 18.39
CA GLY A 259 -8.77 -5.79 17.36
C GLY A 259 -8.68 -4.90 16.12
N GLY A 260 -9.37 -3.76 16.10
CA GLY A 260 -9.28 -2.80 14.99
C GLY A 260 -9.85 -3.34 13.67
N ARG A 261 -10.89 -4.18 13.78
CA ARG A 261 -11.68 -4.73 12.67
C ARG A 261 -13.16 -4.47 12.94
N ILE A 262 -13.99 -4.42 11.92
CA ILE A 262 -15.42 -4.16 12.09
C ILE A 262 -16.16 -5.50 12.05
N GLY A 263 -16.80 -5.91 13.16
CA GLY A 263 -17.72 -7.03 13.19
C GLY A 263 -19.13 -6.60 12.79
N ILE A 264 -20.06 -7.57 12.71
CA ILE A 264 -21.45 -7.29 12.33
C ILE A 264 -22.15 -6.41 13.38
N GLU A 265 -21.80 -6.57 14.66
CA GLU A 265 -22.35 -5.77 15.75
C GLU A 265 -21.91 -4.31 15.63
N GLU A 266 -20.62 -4.03 15.43
CA GLU A 266 -20.13 -2.66 15.26
C GLU A 266 -20.65 -2.02 13.96
N PHE A 267 -20.77 -2.81 12.89
CA PHE A 267 -21.34 -2.35 11.62
C PHE A 267 -22.82 -1.97 11.77
N ALA A 268 -23.60 -2.77 12.49
CA ALA A 268 -25.01 -2.51 12.78
C ALA A 268 -25.19 -1.25 13.65
N GLU A 269 -24.37 -1.09 14.69
CA GLU A 269 -24.43 0.07 15.57
C GLU A 269 -24.04 1.36 14.83
N TYR A 270 -23.01 1.32 13.98
CA TYR A 270 -22.62 2.44 13.13
C TYR A 270 -23.73 2.85 12.17
N LEU A 271 -24.37 1.88 11.52
CA LEU A 271 -25.51 2.12 10.63
C LEU A 271 -26.81 2.43 11.39
N LYS A 272 -26.82 2.37 12.74
CA LYS A 272 -28.03 2.52 13.55
C LYS A 272 -29.19 1.61 13.08
N LEU A 273 -28.84 0.43 12.56
CA LEU A 273 -29.78 -0.57 12.06
C LEU A 273 -29.67 -1.85 12.88
N PRO A 274 -30.78 -2.57 13.11
CA PRO A 274 -30.70 -3.87 13.76
C PRO A 274 -30.06 -4.90 12.83
N ILE A 275 -29.46 -5.93 13.41
CA ILE A 275 -28.92 -7.06 12.65
C ILE A 275 -30.08 -7.83 12.01
N SER A 276 -30.24 -7.65 10.70
CA SER A 276 -31.21 -8.36 9.84
C SER A 276 -30.49 -9.22 8.81
N ASP A 277 -31.21 -10.09 8.10
CA ASP A 277 -30.62 -10.88 7.01
C ASP A 277 -30.09 -9.98 5.88
N VAL A 278 -30.79 -8.87 5.58
CA VAL A 278 -30.33 -7.88 4.59
C VAL A 278 -29.07 -7.17 5.04
N LEU A 279 -28.97 -6.79 6.32
CA LEU A 279 -27.74 -6.20 6.87
C LEU A 279 -26.57 -7.20 6.81
N ARG A 280 -26.83 -8.48 7.08
CA ARG A 280 -25.83 -9.55 6.95
C ARG A 280 -25.38 -9.72 5.51
N GLU A 281 -26.30 -9.66 4.55
CA GLU A 281 -25.95 -9.70 3.12
C GLU A 281 -25.09 -8.50 2.73
N LEU A 282 -25.43 -7.28 3.19
CA LEU A 282 -24.61 -6.09 2.97
C LEU A 282 -23.21 -6.26 3.57
N PHE A 283 -23.12 -6.73 4.82
CA PHE A 283 -21.86 -7.00 5.49
C PHE A 283 -20.99 -8.00 4.71
N LEU A 284 -21.57 -9.08 4.18
CA LEU A 284 -20.86 -10.06 3.36
C LEU A 284 -20.35 -9.52 2.03
N LEU A 285 -20.89 -8.40 1.52
CA LEU A 285 -20.33 -7.74 0.35
C LEU A 285 -19.00 -7.05 0.69
N PHE A 286 -18.84 -6.59 1.93
CA PHE A 286 -17.59 -6.01 2.44
C PHE A 286 -16.61 -7.11 2.89
N ASP A 287 -17.05 -8.11 3.66
CA ASP A 287 -16.24 -9.26 4.11
C ASP A 287 -15.94 -10.22 2.94
N ARG A 288 -14.95 -9.87 2.13
CA ARG A 288 -14.60 -10.61 0.90
C ARG A 288 -13.91 -11.94 1.19
N ASN A 289 -13.23 -12.03 2.31
CA ASN A 289 -12.44 -13.21 2.66
C ASN A 289 -13.24 -14.22 3.51
N GLY A 290 -14.38 -13.80 4.06
CA GLY A 290 -15.30 -14.63 4.83
C GLY A 290 -14.82 -14.92 6.26
N ASP A 291 -13.96 -14.08 6.83
CA ASP A 291 -13.44 -14.23 8.19
C ASP A 291 -14.41 -13.71 9.26
N GLY A 292 -15.54 -13.15 8.85
CA GLY A 292 -16.58 -12.61 9.72
C GLY A 292 -16.27 -11.21 10.24
N THR A 293 -15.24 -10.55 9.70
CA THR A 293 -14.86 -9.18 10.03
C THR A 293 -14.54 -8.40 8.77
N ILE A 294 -14.63 -7.07 8.84
CA ILE A 294 -14.22 -6.17 7.77
C ILE A 294 -12.93 -5.49 8.20
N ASP A 295 -11.84 -5.75 7.48
CA ASP A 295 -10.60 -4.98 7.62
C ASP A 295 -10.64 -3.68 6.80
N PHE A 296 -9.67 -2.79 7.02
CA PHE A 296 -9.64 -1.49 6.35
C PHE A 296 -9.55 -1.61 4.81
N ARG A 297 -8.90 -2.66 4.30
CA ARG A 297 -8.79 -2.91 2.87
C ARG A 297 -10.15 -3.32 2.29
N GLU A 298 -10.86 -4.20 2.98
CA GLU A 298 -12.21 -4.64 2.64
C GLU A 298 -13.20 -3.48 2.68
N TYR A 299 -13.11 -2.63 3.71
CA TYR A 299 -13.89 -1.41 3.84
C TYR A 299 -13.75 -0.49 2.61
N VAL A 300 -12.52 -0.11 2.25
CA VAL A 300 -12.25 0.78 1.11
C VAL A 300 -12.70 0.16 -0.22
N ILE A 301 -12.49 -1.15 -0.40
CA ILE A 301 -12.93 -1.87 -1.60
C ILE A 301 -14.46 -1.89 -1.69
N GLY A 302 -15.15 -2.16 -0.57
CA GLY A 302 -16.60 -2.18 -0.51
C GLY A 302 -17.19 -0.83 -0.89
N LEU A 303 -16.70 0.26 -0.29
CA LEU A 303 -17.12 1.61 -0.63
C LEU A 303 -16.89 1.95 -2.11
N SER A 304 -15.71 1.60 -2.64
CA SER A 304 -15.32 2.00 -4.00
C SER A 304 -16.06 1.25 -5.10
N ILE A 305 -16.42 -0.02 -4.87
CA ILE A 305 -17.00 -0.90 -5.90
C ILE A 305 -18.51 -1.03 -5.74
N LEU A 306 -18.99 -1.16 -4.51
CA LEU A 306 -20.40 -1.47 -4.24
C LEU A 306 -21.21 -0.19 -4.07
N CYS A 307 -20.66 0.76 -3.33
CA CYS A 307 -21.38 1.98 -2.95
C CYS A 307 -21.21 3.09 -3.99
N ASN A 308 -20.01 3.28 -4.53
CA ASN A 308 -19.73 4.40 -5.42
C ASN A 308 -20.61 4.42 -6.70
N PRO A 309 -20.84 3.29 -7.41
CA PRO A 309 -21.77 3.29 -8.54
C PRO A 309 -23.23 3.51 -8.14
N ALA A 310 -23.61 3.16 -6.91
CA ALA A 310 -24.96 3.38 -6.37
C ALA A 310 -25.19 4.81 -5.88
N ASN A 311 -24.12 5.60 -5.72
CA ASN A 311 -24.16 6.95 -5.15
C ASN A 311 -24.00 8.05 -6.22
N THR A 312 -24.42 7.78 -7.46
CA THR A 312 -24.47 8.81 -8.51
C THR A 312 -25.66 9.74 -8.29
N GLU A 313 -25.53 11.01 -8.67
CA GLU A 313 -26.60 12.00 -8.51
C GLU A 313 -27.93 11.55 -9.14
N GLU A 314 -27.88 10.91 -10.30
CA GLU A 314 -29.07 10.34 -10.96
C GLU A 314 -29.74 9.25 -10.10
N THR A 315 -28.94 8.37 -9.48
CA THR A 315 -29.45 7.27 -8.65
C THR A 315 -30.02 7.82 -7.33
N ILE A 316 -29.35 8.80 -6.73
CA ILE A 316 -29.82 9.49 -5.52
C ILE A 316 -31.14 10.23 -5.81
N HIS A 317 -31.23 10.93 -6.95
CA HIS A 317 -32.46 11.61 -7.35
C HIS A 317 -33.62 10.64 -7.58
N MET A 318 -33.36 9.51 -8.23
CA MET A 318 -34.35 8.46 -8.43
C MET A 318 -34.77 7.80 -7.12
N ALA A 319 -33.84 7.62 -6.17
CA ALA A 319 -34.16 7.16 -4.83
C ALA A 319 -35.03 8.19 -4.08
N PHE A 320 -34.68 9.47 -4.10
CA PHE A 320 -35.48 10.53 -3.46
C PHE A 320 -36.93 10.52 -3.96
N LYS A 321 -37.12 10.45 -5.29
CA LYS A 321 -38.46 10.38 -5.91
C LYS A 321 -39.26 9.12 -5.57
N LEU A 322 -38.62 8.05 -5.10
CA LEU A 322 -39.33 6.88 -4.60
C LEU A 322 -39.70 6.97 -3.13
N PHE A 323 -38.92 7.73 -2.35
CA PHE A 323 -39.23 7.99 -0.95
C PHE A 323 -40.35 9.02 -0.83
N ASP A 324 -40.33 10.08 -1.65
CA ASP A 324 -41.39 11.09 -1.77
C ASP A 324 -42.61 10.49 -2.49
N GLN A 325 -43.53 9.87 -1.75
CA GLN A 325 -44.63 9.09 -2.32
C GLN A 325 -45.77 9.96 -2.84
N ASP A 326 -45.96 11.13 -2.23
CA ASP A 326 -46.98 12.10 -2.63
C ASP A 326 -46.48 13.19 -3.60
N ASP A 327 -45.19 13.14 -3.97
CA ASP A 327 -44.50 14.05 -4.89
C ASP A 327 -44.58 15.52 -4.44
N ASP A 328 -44.61 15.74 -3.12
CA ASP A 328 -44.65 17.08 -2.52
C ASP A 328 -43.27 17.78 -2.49
N GLY A 329 -42.23 17.04 -2.89
CA GLY A 329 -40.84 17.51 -2.96
C GLY A 329 -40.08 17.36 -1.64
N THR A 330 -40.67 16.70 -0.64
CA THR A 330 -40.08 16.44 0.67
C THR A 330 -40.39 15.02 1.15
N ILE A 331 -39.54 14.44 2.00
CA ILE A 331 -39.77 13.09 2.54
C ILE A 331 -40.16 13.20 4.01
N THR A 332 -41.35 12.73 4.35
CA THR A 332 -41.80 12.64 5.74
C THR A 332 -41.19 11.43 6.46
N GLU A 333 -41.16 11.46 7.79
CA GLU A 333 -40.68 10.33 8.61
C GLU A 333 -41.42 9.02 8.30
N LYS A 334 -42.72 9.10 8.00
CA LYS A 334 -43.53 7.92 7.67
C LYS A 334 -43.13 7.30 6.32
N GLU A 335 -42.89 8.14 5.34
CA GLU A 335 -42.43 7.72 4.02
C GLU A 335 -41.03 7.09 4.11
N PHE A 336 -40.12 7.75 4.82
CA PHE A 336 -38.80 7.22 5.11
C PHE A 336 -38.86 5.85 5.81
N ALA A 337 -39.66 5.73 6.88
CA ALA A 337 -39.87 4.49 7.60
C ALA A 337 -40.36 3.37 6.68
N CYS A 338 -41.39 3.65 5.86
CA CYS A 338 -41.98 2.67 4.95
C CYS A 338 -40.94 2.02 4.03
N ILE A 339 -40.06 2.83 3.44
CA ILE A 339 -39.05 2.34 2.50
C ILE A 339 -37.94 1.57 3.23
N ILE A 340 -37.40 2.09 4.34
CA ILE A 340 -36.33 1.44 5.11
C ILE A 340 -36.82 0.10 5.70
N GLN A 341 -38.01 0.10 6.29
CA GLN A 341 -38.64 -1.11 6.83
C GLN A 341 -38.84 -2.16 5.73
N SER A 342 -39.29 -1.74 4.54
CA SER A 342 -39.47 -2.63 3.39
C SER A 342 -38.15 -3.17 2.85
N ALA A 343 -37.13 -2.32 2.72
CA ALA A 343 -35.81 -2.69 2.22
C ALA A 343 -35.11 -3.70 3.14
N LEU A 344 -35.31 -3.59 4.46
CA LEU A 344 -34.73 -4.47 5.47
C LEU A 344 -35.62 -5.67 5.83
N GLY A 345 -36.87 -5.69 5.37
CA GLY A 345 -37.85 -6.72 5.73
C GLY A 345 -38.29 -6.66 7.20
N LEU A 346 -38.31 -5.47 7.82
CA LEU A 346 -38.58 -5.24 9.23
C LEU A 346 -39.68 -4.18 9.43
N PRO A 347 -40.98 -4.56 9.48
CA PRO A 347 -42.11 -3.61 9.49
C PRO A 347 -42.21 -2.75 10.77
N ASP A 348 -41.67 -3.22 11.89
CA ASP A 348 -41.72 -2.52 13.19
C ASP A 348 -40.42 -1.77 13.53
N LEU A 349 -39.52 -1.61 12.55
CA LEU A 349 -38.25 -0.91 12.78
C LEU A 349 -38.49 0.58 13.06
N ASP A 350 -38.04 1.03 14.23
CA ASP A 350 -37.97 2.43 14.59
C ASP A 350 -36.81 3.10 13.83
N VAL A 351 -37.15 4.07 12.97
CA VAL A 351 -36.18 4.85 12.17
C VAL A 351 -36.04 6.29 12.67
N SER A 352 -36.70 6.67 13.77
CA SER A 352 -36.75 8.08 14.22
C SER A 352 -35.36 8.67 14.48
N ASN A 353 -34.43 7.87 15.00
CA ASN A 353 -33.06 8.32 15.26
C ASN A 353 -32.25 8.52 13.96
N LEU A 354 -32.49 7.67 12.97
CA LEU A 354 -31.85 7.79 11.65
C LEU A 354 -32.44 8.99 10.89
N PHE A 355 -33.76 9.18 10.95
CA PHE A 355 -34.43 10.30 10.31
C PHE A 355 -33.90 11.65 10.84
N LYS A 356 -33.79 11.79 12.16
CA LYS A 356 -33.24 13.00 12.82
C LYS A 356 -31.79 13.30 12.49
N GLU A 357 -31.02 12.29 12.08
CA GLU A 357 -29.64 12.50 11.65
C GLU A 357 -29.57 13.11 10.25
N ILE A 358 -30.57 12.84 9.41
CA ILE A 358 -30.68 13.39 8.06
C ILE A 358 -31.33 14.79 8.09
N ASP A 359 -32.33 14.97 8.94
CA ASP A 359 -33.12 16.20 9.15
C ASP A 359 -32.29 17.28 9.90
N ALA A 360 -31.25 17.80 9.23
CA ALA A 360 -30.26 18.69 9.84
C ALA A 360 -30.84 20.05 10.25
N ASP A 361 -31.90 20.51 9.58
CA ASP A 361 -32.59 21.76 9.91
C ASP A 361 -33.79 21.61 10.86
N GLU A 362 -34.06 20.37 11.32
CA GLU A 362 -35.14 19.99 12.22
C GLU A 362 -36.54 20.42 11.72
N THR A 363 -36.75 20.46 10.41
CA THR A 363 -38.06 20.80 9.84
C THR A 363 -39.09 19.68 10.00
N GLY A 364 -38.65 18.46 10.32
CA GLY A 364 -39.49 17.27 10.39
C GLY A 364 -39.82 16.68 9.01
N LYS A 365 -39.14 17.14 7.97
CA LYS A 365 -39.26 16.68 6.59
C LYS A 365 -37.92 16.77 5.88
N LEU A 366 -37.51 15.75 5.15
CA LEU A 366 -36.22 15.78 4.44
C LEU A 366 -36.37 16.45 3.08
N SER A 367 -35.58 17.49 2.86
CA SER A 367 -35.39 18.07 1.52
C SER A 367 -34.49 17.19 0.65
N TYR A 368 -34.53 17.42 -0.67
CA TYR A 368 -33.61 16.72 -1.60
C TYR A 368 -32.14 16.96 -1.25
N ASP A 369 -31.79 18.18 -0.85
CA ASP A 369 -30.40 18.52 -0.53
C ASP A 369 -29.93 17.80 0.74
N GLU A 370 -30.77 17.68 1.78
CA GLU A 370 -30.45 16.91 2.98
C GLU A 370 -30.28 15.42 2.68
N PHE A 371 -31.22 14.84 1.92
CA PHE A 371 -31.13 13.44 1.52
C PHE A 371 -29.88 13.16 0.66
N LYS A 372 -29.58 14.06 -0.29
CA LYS A 372 -28.40 13.96 -1.15
C LYS A 372 -27.11 14.09 -0.35
N ASN A 373 -27.01 15.07 0.54
CA ASN A 373 -25.83 15.28 1.36
C ASN A 373 -25.58 14.05 2.25
N PHE A 374 -26.63 13.53 2.90
CA PHE A 374 -26.53 12.31 3.70
C PHE A 374 -26.07 11.10 2.86
N ALA A 375 -26.66 10.88 1.67
CA ALA A 375 -26.25 9.76 0.81
C ALA A 375 -24.78 9.86 0.38
N LEU A 376 -24.27 11.07 0.13
CA LEU A 376 -22.87 11.31 -0.22
C LEU A 376 -21.91 11.14 0.96
N GLU A 377 -22.31 11.55 2.15
CA GLU A 377 -21.53 11.39 3.38
C GLU A 377 -21.55 9.94 3.92
N HIS A 378 -22.63 9.20 3.65
CA HIS A 378 -22.85 7.83 4.12
C HIS A 378 -23.05 6.83 2.96
N PRO A 379 -22.02 6.62 2.11
CA PRO A 379 -22.11 5.78 0.91
C PRO A 379 -22.52 4.32 1.19
N GLU A 380 -22.27 3.79 2.37
CA GLU A 380 -22.70 2.46 2.81
C GLU A 380 -24.23 2.25 2.74
N TYR A 381 -25.03 3.30 2.89
CA TYR A 381 -26.49 3.23 2.74
C TYR A 381 -26.94 3.15 1.26
N ALA A 382 -26.08 3.53 0.31
CA ALA A 382 -26.44 3.53 -1.11
C ALA A 382 -26.90 2.15 -1.60
N LYS A 383 -26.34 1.07 -1.05
CA LYS A 383 -26.78 -0.29 -1.40
C LYS A 383 -28.17 -0.62 -0.82
N LEU A 384 -28.52 -0.13 0.36
CA LEU A 384 -29.86 -0.31 0.94
C LEU A 384 -30.92 0.40 0.09
N PHE A 385 -30.65 1.64 -0.32
CA PHE A 385 -31.55 2.43 -1.15
C PHE A 385 -31.73 1.83 -2.55
N THR A 386 -30.64 1.37 -3.18
CA THR A 386 -30.70 0.73 -4.50
C THR A 386 -31.32 -0.66 -4.48
N THR A 387 -31.23 -1.40 -3.37
CA THR A 387 -31.89 -2.70 -3.24
C THR A 387 -33.41 -2.54 -3.26
N TYR A 388 -33.96 -1.49 -2.65
CA TYR A 388 -35.39 -1.18 -2.78
C TYR A 388 -35.79 -0.84 -4.24
N LEU A 389 -34.98 -0.03 -4.93
CA LEU A 389 -35.14 0.24 -6.37
C LEU A 389 -35.16 -1.04 -7.23
N GLU A 390 -34.35 -2.04 -6.85
CA GLU A 390 -34.34 -3.35 -7.51
C GLU A 390 -35.62 -4.14 -7.17
N LEU A 391 -36.06 -4.18 -5.92
CA LEU A 391 -37.28 -4.87 -5.49
C LEU A 391 -38.54 -4.32 -6.19
N GLN A 392 -38.68 -3.01 -6.30
CA GLN A 392 -39.81 -2.37 -6.99
C GLN A 392 -39.85 -2.70 -8.48
N ARG A 393 -38.69 -2.70 -9.16
CA ARG A 393 -38.61 -3.13 -10.57
C ARG A 393 -39.06 -4.58 -10.78
N HIS A 394 -38.78 -5.47 -9.82
CA HIS A 394 -39.26 -6.85 -9.89
C HIS A 394 -40.77 -6.95 -9.62
N GLN A 395 -41.32 -6.15 -8.70
CA GLN A 395 -42.77 -6.14 -8.42
C GLN A 395 -43.59 -5.60 -9.61
N VAL A 396 -43.11 -4.54 -10.27
CA VAL A 396 -43.74 -4.00 -11.49
C VAL A 396 -43.60 -4.96 -12.67
N GLY A 397 -42.44 -5.62 -12.83
CA GLY A 397 -42.23 -6.63 -13.87
C GLY A 397 -43.11 -7.89 -13.70
N MET A 398 -43.44 -8.28 -12.46
CA MET A 398 -44.37 -9.38 -12.21
C MET A 398 -45.85 -8.98 -12.38
N ALA A 399 -46.21 -7.70 -12.17
CA ALA A 399 -47.57 -7.20 -12.40
C ALA A 399 -47.90 -7.09 -13.90
N GLU A 400 -46.94 -6.69 -14.73
CA GLU A 400 -47.11 -6.66 -16.19
C GLU A 400 -47.24 -8.06 -16.82
N ASP A 401 -46.60 -9.07 -16.23
CA ASP A 401 -46.74 -10.46 -16.66
C ASP A 401 -48.09 -11.09 -16.24
N ASP A 402 -48.68 -10.66 -15.12
CA ASP A 402 -49.99 -11.17 -14.65
C ASP A 402 -51.18 -10.54 -15.42
N ASP A 403 -51.06 -9.25 -15.81
CA ASP A 403 -52.03 -8.58 -16.69
C ASP A 403 -52.03 -9.17 -18.12
N ASN A 404 -50.93 -9.81 -18.54
CA ASN A 404 -50.83 -10.49 -19.83
C ASN A 404 -51.41 -11.93 -19.81
N ILE A 405 -51.73 -12.47 -18.62
CA ILE A 405 -52.34 -13.81 -18.48
C ILE A 405 -53.87 -13.76 -18.56
N GLN A 406 -54.49 -12.58 -18.44
CA GLN A 406 -55.96 -12.45 -18.50
C GLN A 406 -56.53 -12.16 -19.89
N SER A 407 -55.71 -12.15 -20.95
CA SER A 407 -56.17 -11.88 -22.33
C SER A 407 -55.72 -12.90 -23.38
N SER A 408 -55.81 -14.20 -23.13
CA SER A 408 -55.82 -15.19 -24.23
C SER A 408 -56.40 -16.57 -23.88
N GLU A 409 -57.69 -16.62 -23.55
CA GLU A 409 -58.46 -17.85 -23.84
C GLU A 409 -58.66 -17.97 -25.36
N ALA A 410 -57.84 -18.80 -26.03
CA ALA A 410 -58.26 -19.74 -27.08
C ALA A 410 -57.07 -20.33 -27.87
N LYS A 411 -56.71 -21.58 -27.56
CA LYS A 411 -56.61 -22.74 -28.49
C LYS A 411 -55.60 -23.75 -27.97
N ARG A 412 -56.11 -24.87 -27.46
CA ARG A 412 -55.36 -26.11 -27.24
C ARG A 412 -55.00 -26.77 -28.57
N THR A 413 -53.73 -27.17 -28.72
CA THR A 413 -53.36 -28.50 -29.25
C THR A 413 -51.95 -28.89 -28.76
N PRO A 414 -51.69 -30.15 -28.35
CA PRO A 414 -50.45 -30.54 -27.66
C PRO A 414 -49.42 -31.23 -28.59
N ILE A 415 -48.23 -31.52 -28.03
CA ILE A 415 -47.11 -32.40 -28.50
C ILE A 415 -45.94 -31.57 -29.10
N ARG A 416 -44.64 -31.71 -28.77
CA ARG A 416 -43.81 -32.85 -28.32
C ARG A 416 -42.55 -32.35 -27.57
N LYS A 417 -42.12 -33.06 -26.52
CA LYS A 417 -40.77 -32.92 -25.94
C LYS A 417 -39.72 -33.45 -26.92
N SER A 418 -38.65 -32.69 -27.16
CA SER A 418 -37.40 -33.25 -27.68
C SER A 418 -36.21 -32.59 -26.98
N ALA A 419 -35.51 -33.40 -26.20
CA ALA A 419 -34.23 -33.06 -25.59
C ALA A 419 -33.12 -33.17 -26.65
N VAL A 420 -32.20 -32.21 -26.71
CA VAL A 420 -30.90 -32.38 -27.35
C VAL A 420 -29.83 -31.65 -26.53
N LEU A 421 -28.78 -32.41 -26.18
CA LEU A 421 -27.52 -32.00 -25.57
C LEU A 421 -26.86 -30.83 -26.33
N VAL A 422 -26.24 -29.91 -25.59
CA VAL A 422 -25.24 -28.98 -26.15
C VAL A 422 -23.89 -29.25 -25.50
N SER A 423 -22.96 -29.67 -26.35
CA SER A 423 -21.53 -29.86 -26.10
C SER A 423 -20.80 -28.53 -25.96
N GLU A 424 -19.78 -28.53 -25.10
CA GLU A 424 -18.80 -27.47 -24.90
C GLU A 424 -18.12 -27.01 -26.20
N THR A 425 -18.03 -25.70 -26.40
CA THR A 425 -16.89 -25.06 -27.07
C THR A 425 -16.75 -23.61 -26.60
N ARG A 426 -15.57 -23.27 -26.06
CA ARG A 426 -15.12 -21.89 -25.77
C ARG A 426 -15.03 -21.05 -27.05
N PRO A 427 -15.24 -19.72 -26.98
CA PRO A 427 -14.69 -18.79 -27.95
C PRO A 427 -13.47 -18.03 -27.42
N THR A 428 -12.57 -17.83 -28.37
CA THR A 428 -11.21 -17.31 -28.34
C THR A 428 -11.17 -15.77 -28.25
N ALA A 429 -10.13 -15.25 -27.59
CA ALA A 429 -9.81 -13.83 -27.47
C ALA A 429 -9.50 -13.17 -28.83
N ARG A 430 -9.93 -11.91 -28.98
CA ARG A 430 -9.64 -11.07 -30.16
C ARG A 430 -8.80 -9.87 -29.74
N ASN A 431 -7.50 -9.93 -30.04
CA ASN A 431 -6.62 -8.77 -30.06
C ASN A 431 -6.95 -7.89 -31.28
N LYS A 432 -7.00 -6.57 -31.08
CA LYS A 432 -6.73 -5.57 -32.11
C LYS A 432 -5.71 -4.58 -31.56
N VAL A 433 -4.74 -4.26 -32.40
CA VAL A 433 -3.60 -3.36 -32.16
C VAL A 433 -3.70 -2.20 -33.15
N CYS A 434 -3.10 -1.07 -32.76
CA CYS A 434 -2.64 0.12 -33.51
C CYS A 434 -3.49 1.41 -33.37
N PRO A 435 -2.89 2.61 -33.50
CA PRO A 435 -1.69 3.12 -32.81
C PRO A 435 -1.78 4.64 -32.44
N ALA A 436 -0.76 5.11 -31.71
CA ALA A 436 -0.17 6.47 -31.66
C ALA A 436 -1.04 7.70 -31.33
N ASP A 437 -0.69 8.36 -30.21
CA ASP A 437 -0.38 9.80 -30.10
C ASP A 437 -0.69 10.27 -28.67
N TYR A 438 0.33 10.52 -27.86
CA TYR A 438 0.20 11.42 -26.71
C TYR A 438 1.48 12.23 -26.56
N GLU A 439 1.29 13.53 -26.77
CA GLU A 439 2.23 14.60 -26.55
C GLU A 439 2.71 14.68 -25.10
N GLU A 440 3.91 15.24 -24.95
CA GLU A 440 4.45 15.73 -23.70
C GLU A 440 3.52 16.80 -23.12
N ASP A 441 3.05 16.59 -21.89
CA ASP A 441 2.59 17.71 -21.06
C ASP A 441 3.43 17.78 -19.78
N ASN A 442 4.37 18.74 -19.83
CA ASN A 442 5.03 19.30 -18.67
C ASN A 442 4.01 20.15 -17.90
N SER A 443 3.53 19.68 -16.75
CA SER A 443 2.96 20.57 -15.75
C SER A 443 3.64 20.37 -14.40
N SER A 444 4.54 21.30 -14.13
CA SER A 444 5.01 21.69 -12.82
C SER A 444 3.85 21.90 -11.84
N THR A 445 3.90 21.24 -10.68
CA THR A 445 3.31 21.77 -9.45
C THR A 445 4.26 21.54 -8.28
N SER A 446 4.92 22.63 -7.92
CA SER A 446 5.37 22.95 -6.57
C SER A 446 4.23 22.78 -5.55
N ASP A 447 4.54 22.26 -4.36
CA ASP A 447 4.27 22.89 -3.05
C ASP A 447 4.73 21.93 -1.93
N LYS A 448 5.73 22.33 -1.12
CA LYS A 448 5.60 22.94 0.23
C LYS A 448 4.83 22.01 1.19
N LYS A 449 5.54 21.35 2.12
CA LYS A 449 5.71 21.77 3.52
C LYS A 449 4.39 22.10 4.21
N ASP A 450 4.01 21.33 5.22
CA ASP A 450 4.23 21.73 6.62
C ASP A 450 4.16 20.51 7.56
N ASP A 451 5.08 20.57 8.53
CA ASP A 451 5.29 19.87 9.82
C ASP A 451 5.30 18.33 9.97
#